data_AF-A0A3M9MR24-F1
#
_entry.id   AF-A0A3M9MR24-F1
#
_cell.length_a   1.000
_cell.length_b   1.000
_cell.length_c   1.000
_cell.angle_alpha   90.00
_cell.angle_beta   90.00
_cell.angle_gamma   90.00
#
_symmetry.space_group_name_H-M   'P 1'
#
loop_
_entity.id
_entity.type
_entity.pdbx_description
1 polymer ?
#
loop_
_entity_poly.entity_id
_entity_poly.type
_entity_poly.pdbx_seq_one_letter_code
_entity_poly.pdbx_strand_id
1 'polypeptide(L)' 'MTTKEAFVWLAGQRNVHKELGYTAENWKSMKKRFKSGELSTEKIEEALKLAGFEVVQEKQWALKS' A
#
# COMPACT_ATOMS: atom_id res chain seq x y z
N MET A 1 10.94 6.08 3.80
CA MET A 1 9.61 6.22 3.17
C MET A 1 8.69 5.31 3.94
N THR A 2 7.63 5.85 4.55
CA THR A 2 6.69 5.03 5.33
C THR A 2 5.86 4.12 4.41
N THR A 3 5.27 3.04 4.92
CA THR A 3 4.39 2.14 4.17
C THR A 3 3.23 2.89 3.50
N LYS A 4 2.72 3.93 4.16
CA LYS A 4 1.64 4.78 3.64
C LYS A 4 2.14 5.64 2.47
N GLU A 5 3.31 6.24 2.57
CA GLU A 5 3.90 7.04 1.48
C GLU A 5 4.26 6.18 0.28
N ALA A 6 4.84 5.00 0.51
CA ALA A 6 5.16 4.04 -0.55
C ALA A 6 3.89 3.62 -1.30
N PHE A 7 2.79 3.38 -0.57
CA PHE A 7 1.50 3.08 -1.20
C PHE A 7 0.92 4.26 -1.96
N VAL A 8 1.02 5.49 -1.47
CA VAL A 8 0.58 6.69 -2.21
C VAL A 8 1.38 6.85 -3.50
N TRP A 9 2.69 6.63 -3.45
CA TRP A 9 3.57 6.68 -4.61
C TRP A 9 3.21 5.59 -5.63
N LEU A 10 3.06 4.35 -5.17
CA LEU A 10 2.62 3.20 -5.98
C LEU A 10 1.25 3.47 -6.60
N ALA A 11 0.30 3.95 -5.80
CA ALA A 11 -1.04 4.35 -6.21
C ALA A 11 -1.02 5.50 -7.23
N GLY A 12 -0.01 6.37 -7.20
CA GLY A 12 0.20 7.41 -8.20
C GLY A 12 0.62 6.87 -9.57
N GLN A 13 1.18 5.66 -9.64
CA GLN A 13 1.65 5.09 -10.89
C GLN A 13 0.51 4.63 -11.80
N ARG A 14 0.64 4.95 -13.09
CA ARG A 14 -0.33 4.58 -14.12
C ARG A 14 -0.13 3.11 -14.47
N ASN A 15 -1.22 2.36 -14.58
CA ASN A 15 -1.23 0.91 -14.88
C ASN A 15 -0.63 -0.02 -13.83
N VAL A 16 -0.20 0.47 -12.67
CA VAL A 16 0.35 -0.39 -11.60
C VAL A 16 -0.59 -1.54 -11.21
N HIS A 17 -1.91 -1.31 -11.23
CA HIS A 17 -2.90 -2.35 -10.99
C HIS A 17 -2.75 -3.55 -11.94
N LYS A 18 -2.36 -3.32 -13.20
CA LYS A 18 -2.10 -4.40 -14.16
C LYS A 18 -0.84 -5.19 -13.81
N GLU A 19 0.21 -4.50 -13.37
CA GLU A 19 1.47 -5.13 -12.96
C GLU A 19 1.30 -5.97 -11.69
N LEU A 20 0.41 -5.55 -10.80
CA LEU A 20 0.04 -6.26 -9.57
C LEU A 20 -1.04 -7.33 -9.77
N GLY A 21 -1.57 -7.49 -10.98
CA GLY A 21 -2.68 -8.42 -11.25
C GLY A 21 -4.02 -8.00 -10.64
N TYR A 22 -4.17 -6.75 -10.19
CA TYR A 22 -5.43 -6.20 -9.71
C TYR A 22 -6.28 -5.65 -10.87
N THR A 23 -7.60 -5.86 -10.78
CA THR A 23 -8.54 -5.16 -11.66
C THR A 23 -8.58 -3.67 -11.30
N ALA A 24 -8.90 -2.83 -12.29
CA ALA A 24 -8.99 -1.38 -12.10
C ALA A 24 -10.00 -0.99 -11.00
N GLU A 25 -11.11 -1.73 -10.89
CA GLU A 25 -12.12 -1.54 -9.86
C GLU A 25 -11.60 -1.89 -8.46
N ASN A 26 -10.88 -3.01 -8.33
CA ASN A 26 -10.30 -3.41 -7.05
C ASN A 26 -9.25 -2.40 -6.57
N TRP A 27 -8.39 -1.92 -7.49
CA TRP A 27 -7.41 -0.88 -7.19
C TRP A 27 -8.05 0.45 -6.80
N LYS A 28 -9.14 0.85 -7.48
CA LYS A 28 -9.90 2.06 -7.15
C LYS A 28 -10.56 1.95 -5.78
N SER A 29 -11.12 0.79 -5.45
CA SER A 29 -11.71 0.52 -4.14
C SER A 29 -10.65 0.57 -3.04
N MET A 30 -9.47 0.00 -3.28
CA MET A 30 -8.33 0.02 -2.36
C MET A 30 -7.85 1.43 -2.08
N LYS A 31 -7.66 2.26 -3.13
CA LYS A 31 -7.34 3.69 -3.00
C LYS A 31 -8.39 4.45 -2.19
N LYS A 32 -9.68 4.17 -2.40
CA LYS A 32 -10.77 4.82 -1.67
C LYS A 32 -10.72 4.47 -0.18
N ARG A 33 -10.58 3.17 0.14
CA ARG A 33 -10.45 2.69 1.53
C ARG A 33 -9.19 3.25 2.21
N PHE A 34 -8.08 3.35 1.49
CA PHE A 34 -6.84 3.96 2.00
C PHE A 34 -7.07 5.42 2.36
N LYS A 35 -7.73 6.19 1.48
CA LYS A 35 -8.06 7.60 1.73
C LYS A 35 -9.05 7.79 2.88
N SER A 36 -10.00 6.85 3.06
CA SER A 36 -10.91 6.84 4.21
C SER A 36 -10.26 6.40 5.53
N GLY A 37 -9.04 5.84 5.50
CA GLY A 37 -8.41 5.24 6.68
C GLY A 37 -8.97 3.86 7.06
N GLU A 38 -9.82 3.28 6.21
CA GLU A 38 -10.46 1.97 6.41
C GLU A 38 -9.65 0.82 5.80
N LEU A 39 -8.52 1.12 5.14
CA LEU A 39 -7.65 0.10 4.58
C LEU A 39 -6.64 -0.40 5.62
N SER A 40 -6.74 -1.68 5.98
CA SER A 40 -5.79 -2.33 6.87
C SER A 40 -4.36 -2.27 6.32
N THR A 41 -3.39 -2.10 7.23
CA THR A 41 -1.97 -2.07 6.90
C THR A 41 -1.54 -3.32 6.12
N GLU A 42 -2.04 -4.50 6.50
CA GLU A 42 -1.75 -5.77 5.81
C GLU A 42 -2.07 -5.74 4.31
N LYS A 43 -3.18 -5.09 3.92
CA LYS A 43 -3.58 -4.94 2.51
C LYS A 43 -2.65 -4.02 1.74
N ILE A 44 -2.14 -2.99 2.41
CA ILE A 44 -1.15 -2.07 1.86
C ILE A 44 0.18 -2.80 1.64
N GLU A 45 0.58 -3.61 2.62
CA GLU A 45 1.81 -4.42 2.55
C GLU A 45 1.74 -5.48 1.46
N GLU A 46 0.60 -6.15 1.30
CA GLU A 46 0.35 -7.12 0.21
C GLU A 46 0.56 -6.46 -1.16
N ALA A 47 -0.06 -5.28 -1.38
CA ALA A 47 0.08 -4.53 -2.62
C ALA A 47 1.52 -4.06 -2.87
N LEU A 48 2.23 -3.63 -1.83
CA LEU A 48 3.63 -3.21 -1.92
C LEU A 48 4.57 -4.38 -2.20
N LYS A 49 4.37 -5.53 -1.55
CA LYS A 49 5.14 -6.76 -1.81
C LYS A 49 4.98 -7.24 -3.25
N LEU A 50 3.74 -7.24 -3.76
CA LEU A 50 3.46 -7.58 -5.16
C LEU A 50 4.14 -6.61 -6.14
N ALA A 51 4.33 -5.36 -5.73
CA ALA A 51 5.03 -4.35 -6.51
C ALA A 51 6.56 -4.46 -6.45
N GLY A 52 7.09 -5.46 -5.73
CA GLY A 52 8.53 -5.60 -5.52
C GLY A 52 9.11 -4.58 -4.54
N PHE A 53 8.28 -3.84 -3.80
CA PHE A 53 8.75 -3.05 -2.68
C PHE A 53 9.07 -3.99 -1.52
N GLU A 54 10.32 -4.00 -1.09
CA GLU A 54 10.64 -4.45 0.26
C GLU A 54 9.93 -3.50 1.22
N VAL A 55 8.79 -3.95 1.73
CA VAL A 55 8.12 -3.32 2.85
C VAL A 55 9.07 -3.44 4.02
N VAL A 56 9.93 -2.43 4.19
CA VAL A 56 10.64 -2.23 5.43
C VAL A 56 9.52 -1.94 6.42
N GLN A 57 9.19 -2.93 7.25
CA GLN A 57 8.44 -2.67 8.47
C GLN A 57 9.21 -1.53 9.12
N GLU A 58 8.64 -0.33 9.07
CA GLU A 58 8.88 0.62 10.12
C GLU A 58 8.32 -0.11 11.33
N LYS A 59 9.18 -0.95 11.95
CA LYS A 59 8.97 -1.46 13.28
C LYS A 59 8.71 -0.18 14.03
N GLN A 60 7.43 0.09 14.27
CA GLN A 60 6.99 0.84 15.40
C GLN A 60 7.53 0.06 16.60
N TRP A 61 8.83 0.18 16.85
CA TRP A 61 9.31 0.40 18.19
C TRP A 61 8.56 1.65 18.62
N ALA A 62 7.35 1.43 19.11
CA ALA A 62 6.96 2.12 20.31
C ALA A 62 8.21 2.12 21.18
N LEU A 63 8.87 3.28 21.27
CA LEU A 63 9.69 3.59 22.42
C LEU A 63 8.73 3.51 23.63
N LYS A 64 8.46 2.29 24.08
CA LYS A 64 8.32 1.99 25.49
C LYS A 64 9.74 1.80 26.00
N SER A 65 10.38 2.90 26.34
CA SER A 65 11.03 3.13 27.63
C SER A 65 11.75 4.47 27.64
#